data_AF-A0A519SWA0-F1
#
_entry.id   AF-A0A519SWA0-F1
#
_cell.length_a   1.000
_cell.length_b   1.000
_cell.length_c   1.000
_cell.angle_alpha   90.00
_cell.angle_beta   90.00
_cell.angle_gamma   90.00
#
_symmetry.space_group_name_H-M   'P 1'
#
loop_
_entity.id
_entity.type
_entity.pdbx_description
1 polymer ?
#
loop_
_entity_poly.entity_id
_entity_poly.type
_entity_poly.pdbx_seq_one_letter_code
_entity_poly.pdbx_strand_id
1 'polypeptide(L)'
;MSKETPVDYHELLDRNLGDLSSISYVELLNTTQWFDKRQEIFLRDNFTCQMCDKLIDNSKHRFLGWTSIRVDSLGETCWIPLQVHHAYYILHTVPWDYPNDALVTICATCHQDYHNKNKVPVYNEDGVAVEVETCKRCNGSGWFFEYRHVQDGLCFECHGERFSRRLK
;
A
#
# COMPACT_ATOMS: atom_id res chain seq x y z
N MET A 1 6.88 -1.36 2.95
CA MET A 1 6.70 -1.03 4.38
C MET A 1 8.01 -1.38 5.05
N SER A 2 8.63 -0.39 5.71
CA SER A 2 9.94 -0.57 6.31
C SER A 2 9.89 -1.49 7.54
N LYS A 3 11.04 -2.06 7.90
CA LYS A 3 11.23 -2.87 9.12
C LYS A 3 11.25 -2.03 10.41
N GLU A 4 11.00 -0.73 10.30
CA GLU A 4 11.01 0.20 11.41
C GLU A 4 9.62 0.24 12.06
N THR A 5 9.57 0.47 13.36
CA THR A 5 8.32 0.67 14.09
C THR A 5 7.56 1.86 13.50
N PRO A 6 6.27 1.72 13.16
CA PRO A 6 5.50 2.84 12.63
C PRO A 6 5.54 4.05 13.56
N VAL A 7 5.67 5.24 12.99
CA VAL A 7 5.68 6.51 13.74
C VAL A 7 4.25 6.97 13.95
N ASP A 8 3.93 7.63 15.06
CA ASP A 8 2.61 8.23 15.23
C ASP A 8 2.41 9.41 14.26
N TYR A 9 1.23 9.52 13.64
CA TYR A 9 0.92 10.60 12.70
C TYR A 9 1.06 12.00 13.32
N HIS A 10 0.67 12.20 14.57
CA HIS A 10 0.80 13.52 15.21
C HIS A 10 2.27 13.88 15.43
N GLU A 11 3.09 12.91 15.84
CA GLU A 11 4.55 13.13 15.91
C GLU A 11 5.15 13.45 14.54
N LEU A 12 4.72 12.74 13.49
CA LEU A 12 5.17 12.99 12.12
C LEU A 12 4.77 14.41 11.66
N LEU A 13 3.56 14.83 11.99
CA LEU A 13 3.03 16.15 11.67
C LEU A 13 3.78 17.26 12.42
N ASP A 14 4.07 17.06 13.70
CA ASP A 14 4.82 18.01 14.54
C ASP A 14 6.26 18.20 14.02
N ARG A 15 6.93 17.12 13.61
CA ARG A 15 8.26 17.17 12.97
C ARG A 15 8.27 17.98 11.67
N ASN A 16 7.10 18.09 11.04
CA ASN A 16 6.87 18.84 9.81
C ASN A 16 6.13 20.17 10.06
N LEU A 17 6.19 20.71 11.28
CA LEU A 17 5.63 22.02 11.65
C LEU A 17 4.13 22.17 11.36
N GLY A 18 3.37 21.07 11.34
CA GLY A 18 1.95 21.09 10.99
C GLY A 18 1.65 21.11 9.50
N ASP A 19 2.66 21.10 8.62
CA ASP A 19 2.47 21.16 7.17
C ASP A 19 2.35 19.76 6.56
N LEU A 20 1.10 19.30 6.36
CA LEU A 20 0.81 18.02 5.70
C LEU A 20 1.36 17.97 4.26
N SER A 21 1.44 19.10 3.55
CA SER A 21 1.93 19.13 2.16
C SER A 21 3.42 18.79 2.05
N SER A 22 4.17 18.93 3.15
CA SER A 22 5.57 18.58 3.24
C SER A 22 5.80 17.07 3.45
N ILE A 23 4.82 16.35 4.00
CA ILE A 23 4.89 14.90 4.29
C ILE A 23 4.57 14.09 3.03
N SER A 24 5.46 13.18 2.66
CA SER A 24 5.26 12.31 1.49
C SER A 24 4.16 11.27 1.76
N TYR A 25 3.46 10.83 0.71
CA TYR A 25 2.42 9.82 0.92
C TYR A 25 3.02 8.51 1.45
N VAL A 26 4.27 8.21 1.09
CA VAL A 26 5.00 7.04 1.60
C VAL A 26 5.25 7.13 3.10
N GLU A 27 5.57 8.30 3.63
CA GLU A 27 5.69 8.51 5.08
C GLU A 27 4.37 8.30 5.79
N LEU A 28 3.26 8.78 5.23
CA LEU A 28 1.92 8.51 5.76
C LEU A 28 1.62 7.00 5.83
N LEU A 29 2.09 6.20 4.87
CA LEU A 29 1.93 4.75 4.86
C LEU A 29 2.85 4.01 5.86
N ASN A 30 3.73 4.73 6.55
CA ASN A 30 4.57 4.21 7.63
C ASN A 30 4.11 4.70 9.02
N THR A 31 2.87 5.19 9.14
CA THR A 31 2.28 5.63 10.41
C THR A 31 1.54 4.52 11.15
N THR A 32 1.33 4.69 12.47
CA THR A 32 0.48 3.82 13.30
C THR A 32 -0.97 3.81 12.83
N GLN A 33 -1.51 4.95 12.42
CA GLN A 33 -2.88 5.11 11.94
C GLN A 33 -3.12 4.29 10.68
N TRP A 34 -2.19 4.33 9.72
CA TRP A 34 -2.29 3.48 8.55
C TRP A 34 -2.07 2.00 8.89
N PHE A 35 -1.18 1.70 9.84
CA PHE A 35 -1.01 0.33 10.32
C PHE A 35 -2.33 -0.24 10.86
N ASP A 36 -3.03 0.49 11.72
CA ASP A 36 -4.31 0.08 12.30
C ASP A 36 -5.39 -0.08 11.23
N LYS A 37 -5.50 0.89 10.30
CA LYS A 37 -6.43 0.79 9.16
C LYS A 37 -6.15 -0.44 8.30
N ARG A 38 -4.89 -0.74 8.00
CA ARG A 38 -4.56 -1.96 7.23
C ARG A 38 -5.02 -3.22 7.94
N GLN A 39 -4.82 -3.30 9.26
CA GLN A 39 -5.24 -4.46 10.04
C GLN A 39 -6.77 -4.62 10.03
N GLU A 40 -7.52 -3.52 10.09
CA GLU A 40 -8.98 -3.51 9.93
C GLU A 40 -9.40 -4.10 8.58
N ILE A 41 -8.78 -3.64 7.48
CA ILE A 41 -9.10 -4.11 6.12
C ILE A 41 -8.70 -5.59 5.94
N PHE A 42 -7.55 -5.99 6.46
CA PHE A 42 -7.13 -7.40 6.44
C PHE A 42 -8.08 -8.30 7.25
N LEU A 43 -8.55 -7.86 8.42
CA LEU A 43 -9.53 -8.59 9.22
C LEU A 43 -10.86 -8.73 8.50
N ARG A 44 -11.36 -7.63 7.89
CA ARG A 44 -12.58 -7.62 7.08
C ARG A 44 -12.51 -8.65 5.95
N ASP A 45 -11.38 -8.69 5.26
CA ASP A 45 -11.16 -9.58 4.11
C ASP A 45 -10.65 -10.96 4.51
N ASN A 46 -10.72 -11.29 5.81
CA ASN A 46 -10.26 -12.55 6.38
C ASN A 46 -8.84 -12.94 5.92
N PHE A 47 -7.95 -11.95 5.82
CA PHE A 47 -6.58 -12.08 5.34
C PHE A 47 -6.45 -12.89 4.04
N THR A 48 -7.39 -12.65 3.13
CA THR A 48 -7.47 -13.34 1.85
C THR A 48 -7.35 -12.33 0.72
N CYS A 49 -6.55 -12.65 -0.30
CA CYS A 49 -6.50 -11.82 -1.50
C CYS A 49 -7.85 -11.87 -2.22
N GLN A 50 -8.54 -10.73 -2.31
CA GLN A 50 -9.88 -10.62 -2.91
C GLN A 50 -9.88 -10.68 -4.45
N MET A 51 -8.71 -10.84 -5.08
CA MET A 51 -8.60 -11.01 -6.54
C MET A 51 -8.29 -12.43 -6.98
N CYS A 52 -7.72 -13.27 -6.11
CA CYS A 52 -7.33 -14.63 -6.51
C CYS A 52 -7.65 -15.69 -5.45
N ASP A 53 -8.40 -15.31 -4.42
CA ASP A 53 -8.91 -16.14 -3.32
C ASP A 53 -7.83 -16.89 -2.53
N LYS A 54 -6.59 -16.40 -2.61
CA LYS A 54 -5.50 -17.03 -1.89
C LYS A 54 -5.49 -16.54 -0.46
N LEU A 55 -5.92 -17.44 0.40
CA LEU A 55 -5.76 -17.39 1.84
C LEU A 55 -4.27 -17.38 2.18
N ILE A 56 -3.87 -16.46 3.06
CA ILE A 56 -2.54 -16.50 3.66
C ILE A 56 -2.67 -17.10 5.06
N ASP A 57 -1.87 -18.12 5.36
CA ASP A 57 -1.92 -18.81 6.65
C ASP A 57 -1.36 -17.91 7.77
N ASN A 58 -2.26 -17.43 8.63
CA ASN A 58 -1.92 -16.63 9.81
C ASN A 58 -1.72 -17.45 11.09
N SER A 59 -1.89 -18.78 11.03
CA SER A 59 -1.84 -19.65 12.20
C SER A 59 -0.50 -19.63 12.92
N LYS A 60 0.59 -19.21 12.24
CA LYS A 60 1.96 -19.20 12.80
C LYS A 60 2.45 -17.86 13.36
N HIS A 61 1.74 -16.73 13.18
CA HIS A 61 2.30 -15.42 13.55
C HIS A 61 1.27 -14.42 14.09
N ARG A 62 0.97 -14.53 15.40
CA ARG A 62 0.27 -13.50 16.18
C ARG A 62 1.12 -12.25 16.52
N PHE A 63 2.42 -12.22 16.19
CA PHE A 63 3.36 -11.31 16.87
C PHE A 63 4.35 -10.48 16.03
N LEU A 64 4.42 -10.57 14.70
CA LEU A 64 5.46 -9.80 13.97
C LEU A 64 5.03 -9.10 12.66
N GLY A 65 3.76 -9.10 12.27
CA GLY A 65 3.34 -8.29 11.10
C GLY A 65 3.88 -8.76 9.73
N TRP A 66 4.31 -10.02 9.62
CA TRP A 66 4.70 -10.68 8.37
C TRP A 66 3.81 -11.91 8.15
N THR A 67 3.12 -12.01 7.01
CA THR A 67 2.18 -13.10 6.67
C THR A 67 2.70 -13.96 5.51
N SER A 68 2.56 -15.30 5.57
CA SER A 68 3.28 -16.27 4.71
C SER A 68 2.39 -17.32 3.98
N ILE A 69 2.90 -17.78 2.81
CA ILE A 69 2.69 -19.05 2.05
C ILE A 69 1.71 -19.06 0.84
N ARG A 70 2.26 -19.35 -0.36
CA ARG A 70 1.70 -20.35 -1.31
C ARG A 70 2.61 -21.58 -1.34
N VAL A 71 1.99 -22.75 -1.49
CA VAL A 71 2.63 -23.97 -1.99
C VAL A 71 2.27 -24.06 -3.47
N ASP A 72 3.24 -24.10 -4.38
CA ASP A 72 2.94 -24.48 -5.77
C ASP A 72 2.90 -26.01 -5.92
N SER A 73 2.45 -26.48 -7.08
CA SER A 73 2.33 -27.92 -7.38
C SER A 73 3.68 -28.66 -7.42
N LEU A 74 4.81 -27.95 -7.33
CA LEU A 74 6.17 -28.49 -7.35
C LEU A 74 6.78 -28.52 -5.94
N GLY A 75 6.06 -28.05 -4.91
CA GLY A 75 6.53 -28.05 -3.53
C GLY A 75 7.47 -26.89 -3.19
N GLU A 76 7.59 -25.88 -4.05
CA GLU A 76 8.38 -24.70 -3.75
C GLU A 76 7.52 -23.65 -3.01
N THR A 77 8.03 -23.17 -1.87
CA THR A 77 7.36 -22.16 -1.05
C THR A 77 7.72 -20.76 -1.53
N CYS A 78 6.76 -20.03 -2.12
CA CYS A 78 6.94 -18.62 -2.45
C CYS A 78 6.08 -17.74 -1.52
N TRP A 79 6.73 -16.80 -0.84
CA TRP A 79 6.13 -15.90 0.16
C TRP A 79 5.58 -14.65 -0.52
N ILE A 80 4.28 -14.52 -0.77
CA ILE A 80 3.69 -13.32 -1.41
C ILE A 80 2.90 -12.52 -0.35
N PRO A 81 3.30 -11.29 0.02
CA PRO A 81 2.61 -10.53 1.06
C PRO A 81 1.25 -10.00 0.60
N LEU A 82 0.33 -9.78 1.55
CA LEU A 82 -0.87 -8.98 1.33
C LEU A 82 -0.55 -7.48 1.42
N GLN A 83 -1.30 -6.71 0.67
CA GLN A 83 -1.28 -5.25 0.64
C GLN A 83 -2.71 -4.75 0.58
N VAL A 84 -2.94 -3.56 1.15
CA VAL A 84 -4.19 -2.84 0.95
C VAL A 84 -4.04 -1.96 -0.28
N HIS A 85 -4.88 -2.23 -1.28
CA HIS A 85 -4.98 -1.44 -2.49
C HIS A 85 -6.09 -0.41 -2.35
N HIS A 86 -5.82 0.83 -2.78
CA HIS A 86 -6.84 1.87 -2.87
C HIS A 86 -7.50 1.80 -4.24
N ALA A 87 -8.84 1.71 -4.27
CA ALA A 87 -9.62 1.71 -5.50
C ALA A 87 -9.63 3.09 -6.19
N TYR A 88 -9.40 4.15 -5.43
CA TYR A 88 -9.24 5.53 -5.90
C TYR A 88 -8.41 6.33 -4.91
N TYR A 89 -7.90 7.48 -5.34
CA TYR A 89 -7.28 8.48 -4.47
C TYR A 89 -8.05 9.79 -4.50
N ILE A 90 -8.11 10.49 -3.38
CA ILE A 90 -8.55 11.88 -3.23
C ILE A 90 -7.31 12.70 -2.82
N LEU A 91 -7.06 13.81 -3.52
CA LEU A 91 -5.94 14.71 -3.20
C LEU A 91 -6.04 15.20 -1.74
N HIS A 92 -4.87 15.41 -1.13
CA HIS A 92 -4.71 15.85 0.26
C HIS A 92 -5.37 14.96 1.34
N THR A 93 -5.89 13.79 0.97
CA THR A 93 -6.49 12.83 1.91
C THR A 93 -5.46 11.85 2.43
N VAL A 94 -5.39 11.67 3.74
CA VAL A 94 -4.49 10.70 4.38
C VAL A 94 -4.97 9.25 4.16
N PRO A 95 -4.07 8.25 4.13
CA PRO A 95 -4.42 6.87 3.75
C PRO A 95 -5.52 6.20 4.58
N TRP A 96 -5.64 6.55 5.87
CA TRP A 96 -6.59 5.90 6.78
C TRP A 96 -8.00 6.50 6.78
N ASP A 97 -8.17 7.70 6.20
CA ASP A 97 -9.46 8.40 6.19
C ASP A 97 -10.41 7.91 5.08
N TYR A 98 -9.96 6.99 4.24
CA TYR A 98 -10.79 6.39 3.21
C TYR A 98 -11.86 5.47 3.82
N PRO A 99 -13.08 5.45 3.24
CA PRO A 99 -14.08 4.47 3.62
C PRO A 99 -13.58 3.06 3.27
N ASN A 100 -14.03 2.06 4.01
CA ASN A 100 -13.50 0.71 3.86
C ASN A 100 -13.71 0.15 2.45
N ASP A 101 -14.83 0.45 1.79
CA ASP A 101 -15.12 0.00 0.42
C ASP A 101 -14.16 0.56 -0.64
N ALA A 102 -13.46 1.65 -0.34
CA ALA A 102 -12.37 2.18 -1.18
C ALA A 102 -11.05 1.40 -1.03
N LEU A 103 -10.99 0.44 -0.10
CA LEU A 103 -9.78 -0.30 0.26
C LEU A 103 -10.03 -1.80 0.09
N VAL A 104 -9.07 -2.52 -0.51
CA VAL A 104 -9.19 -3.96 -0.74
C VAL A 104 -7.89 -4.71 -0.45
N THR A 105 -8.01 -5.85 0.23
CA THR A 105 -6.87 -6.75 0.50
C THR A 105 -6.53 -7.57 -0.72
N ILE A 106 -5.33 -7.41 -1.24
CA ILE A 106 -4.83 -8.17 -2.39
C ILE A 106 -3.38 -8.59 -2.19
N CYS A 107 -2.94 -9.68 -2.81
CA CYS A 107 -1.54 -10.09 -2.74
C CYS A 107 -0.67 -9.23 -3.65
N ALA A 108 0.62 -9.11 -3.33
CA ALA A 108 1.58 -8.28 -4.07
C ALA A 108 1.60 -8.56 -5.58
N THR A 109 1.46 -9.82 -6.01
CA THR A 109 1.38 -10.17 -7.42
C THR A 109 0.12 -9.61 -8.06
N CYS A 110 -1.05 -9.84 -7.47
CA CYS A 110 -2.31 -9.29 -7.98
C CYS A 110 -2.30 -7.75 -7.97
N HIS A 111 -1.65 -7.14 -6.97
CA HIS A 111 -1.51 -5.68 -6.90
C HIS A 111 -0.69 -5.13 -8.07
N GLN A 112 0.47 -5.72 -8.34
CA GLN A 112 1.28 -5.28 -9.48
C GLN A 112 0.58 -5.57 -10.82
N ASP A 113 -0.08 -6.73 -10.94
CA ASP A 113 -0.87 -7.07 -12.14
C ASP A 113 -2.01 -6.08 -12.38
N TYR A 114 -2.66 -5.60 -11.31
CA TYR A 114 -3.70 -4.57 -11.41
C TYR A 114 -3.13 -3.28 -11.98
N HIS A 115 -2.04 -2.75 -11.41
CA HIS A 115 -1.41 -1.50 -11.87
C HIS A 115 -0.80 -1.59 -13.26
N ASN A 116 -0.38 -2.79 -13.68
CA ASN A 116 0.09 -3.01 -15.05
C ASN A 116 -1.04 -2.94 -16.08
N LYS A 117 -2.29 -3.23 -15.67
CA LYS A 117 -3.46 -3.32 -16.57
C LYS A 117 -4.41 -2.14 -16.44
N ASN A 118 -4.42 -1.47 -15.29
CA ASN A 118 -5.39 -0.47 -14.91
C ASN A 118 -4.69 0.74 -14.28
N LYS A 119 -5.34 1.90 -14.35
CA LYS A 119 -4.94 3.10 -13.61
C LYS A 119 -5.93 3.31 -12.46
N VAL A 120 -5.41 3.61 -11.28
CA VAL A 120 -6.26 4.04 -10.15
C VAL A 120 -6.71 5.48 -10.41
N PRO A 121 -8.03 5.77 -10.43
CA PRO A 121 -8.52 7.13 -10.62
C PRO A 121 -8.13 8.03 -9.43
N VAL A 122 -7.90 9.30 -9.73
CA VAL A 122 -7.58 10.34 -8.73
C VAL A 122 -8.61 11.44 -8.83
N TYR A 123 -9.09 11.92 -7.69
CA TYR A 123 -10.09 12.97 -7.57
C TYR A 123 -9.55 14.10 -6.72
N ASN A 124 -10.04 15.32 -6.94
CA ASN A 124 -9.88 16.41 -5.97
C ASN A 124 -10.97 16.31 -4.88
N GLU A 125 -10.94 17.23 -3.92
CA GLU A 125 -11.88 17.27 -2.79
C GLU A 125 -13.34 17.51 -3.23
N ASP A 126 -13.54 18.15 -4.39
CA ASP A 126 -14.87 18.37 -4.99
C ASP A 126 -15.40 17.12 -5.73
N GLY A 127 -14.65 16.01 -5.73
CA GLY A 127 -15.02 14.78 -6.45
C GLY A 127 -14.80 14.86 -7.97
N VAL A 128 -14.07 15.87 -8.46
CA VAL A 128 -13.72 16.03 -9.87
C VAL A 128 -12.48 15.19 -10.18
N ALA A 129 -12.55 14.38 -11.25
CA ALA A 129 -11.44 13.56 -11.70
C ALA A 129 -10.25 14.44 -12.12
N VAL A 130 -9.06 14.10 -11.63
CA VAL A 130 -7.79 14.77 -11.92
C VAL A 130 -6.94 13.84 -12.77
N GLU A 131 -6.53 14.30 -13.96
CA GLU A 131 -5.58 13.56 -14.77
C GLU A 131 -4.18 13.63 -14.16
N VAL A 132 -3.65 12.46 -13.81
CA VAL A 132 -2.29 12.30 -13.27
C VAL A 132 -1.52 11.25 -14.06
N GLU A 133 -0.23 11.51 -14.25
CA GLU A 133 0.66 10.55 -14.89
C GLU A 133 1.23 9.60 -13.82
N THR A 134 0.94 8.31 -13.95
CA THR A 134 1.54 7.26 -13.12
C THR A 134 3.02 7.09 -13.43
N CYS A 135 3.81 6.74 -12.42
CA CYS A 135 5.25 6.49 -12.58
C CYS A 135 5.50 5.41 -13.63
N LYS A 136 6.31 5.73 -14.64
CA LYS A 136 6.62 4.85 -15.78
C LYS A 136 7.34 3.56 -15.39
N ARG A 137 8.01 3.54 -14.22
CA ARG A 137 8.76 2.39 -13.74
C ARG A 137 7.84 1.37 -13.06
N CYS A 138 7.00 1.81 -12.12
CA CYS A 138 6.17 0.92 -11.30
C CYS A 138 4.69 0.87 -11.71
N ASN A 139 4.29 1.67 -12.70
CA ASN A 139 2.92 1.80 -13.18
C ASN A 139 1.91 2.20 -12.11
N GLY A 140 2.33 2.92 -11.06
CA GLY A 140 1.44 3.33 -9.98
C GLY A 140 1.46 2.44 -8.74
N SER A 141 2.23 1.34 -8.71
CA SER A 141 2.33 0.50 -7.51
C SER A 141 3.17 1.14 -6.39
N GLY A 142 4.19 1.92 -6.77
CA GLY A 142 5.16 2.53 -5.86
C GLY A 142 6.17 1.55 -5.25
N TRP A 143 6.06 0.25 -5.54
CA TRP A 143 6.80 -0.79 -4.84
C TRP A 143 6.91 -2.08 -5.67
N PHE A 144 8.03 -2.80 -5.53
CA PHE A 144 8.30 -4.07 -6.20
C PHE A 144 8.59 -5.18 -5.19
N PHE A 145 7.85 -6.28 -5.31
CA PHE A 145 7.95 -7.41 -4.41
C PHE A 145 9.27 -8.18 -4.54
N GLU A 146 9.75 -8.31 -5.76
CA GLU A 146 10.98 -9.01 -6.14
C GLU A 146 12.20 -8.33 -5.49
N TYR A 147 12.15 -7.01 -5.34
CA TYR A 147 13.21 -6.18 -4.76
C TYR A 147 12.99 -5.86 -3.28
N ARG A 148 12.08 -6.54 -2.57
CA ARG A 148 11.80 -6.30 -1.14
C ARG A 148 13.02 -6.38 -0.22
N HIS A 149 14.12 -7.00 -0.67
CA HIS A 149 15.37 -7.11 0.08
C HIS A 149 16.30 -5.91 -0.12
N VAL A 150 15.99 -5.01 -1.06
CA VAL A 150 16.73 -3.77 -1.33
C VAL A 150 15.82 -2.57 -1.05
N GLN A 151 16.15 -1.79 -0.02
CA GLN A 151 15.34 -0.63 0.43
C GLN A 151 13.84 -0.98 0.55
N ASP A 152 13.56 -2.16 1.10
CA ASP A 152 12.21 -2.71 1.27
C ASP A 152 11.35 -2.70 0.00
N GLY A 153 11.94 -2.75 -1.20
CA GLY A 153 11.24 -2.83 -2.48
C GLY A 153 10.71 -1.50 -3.01
N LEU A 154 11.10 -0.36 -2.42
CA LEU A 154 10.68 0.96 -2.88
C LEU A 154 10.99 1.17 -4.37
N CYS A 155 10.06 1.76 -5.12
CA CYS A 155 10.35 2.16 -6.49
C CYS A 155 11.33 3.34 -6.49
N PHE A 156 12.53 3.18 -7.02
CA PHE A 156 13.56 4.24 -7.03
C PHE A 156 13.29 5.40 -7.99
N GLU A 157 12.28 5.28 -8.85
CA GLU A 157 11.91 6.37 -9.77
C GLU A 157 10.96 7.37 -9.11
N CYS A 158 9.88 6.87 -8.49
CA CYS A 158 8.90 7.73 -7.80
C CYS A 158 9.13 7.81 -6.29
N HIS A 159 10.12 7.10 -5.76
CA HIS A 159 10.35 6.94 -4.32
C HIS A 159 9.11 6.49 -3.55
N GLY A 160 8.24 5.71 -4.21
CA GLY A 160 6.97 5.20 -3.66
C GLY A 160 5.78 6.14 -3.77
N GLU A 161 5.93 7.32 -4.37
CA GLU A 161 4.85 8.28 -4.63
C GLU A 161 3.84 7.81 -5.68
N ARG A 162 4.14 6.73 -6.43
CA ARG A 162 3.28 6.10 -7.47
C ARG A 162 3.10 6.92 -8.74
N PHE A 163 3.23 8.24 -8.67
CA PHE A 163 3.07 9.16 -9.80
C PHE A 163 4.43 9.64 -10.33
N SER A 164 4.45 10.13 -11.58
CA SER A 164 5.66 10.68 -12.21
C SER A 164 6.13 12.00 -11.59
N ARG A 165 5.25 12.67 -10.83
CA ARG A 165 5.55 13.84 -10.02
C ARG A 165 4.74 13.77 -8.73
N ARG A 166 5.29 14.33 -7.65
CA ARG A 166 4.56 14.47 -6.39
C ARG A 166 3.32 15.34 -6.62
N LEU A 167 2.16 14.82 -6.23
CA LEU A 167 0.91 15.56 -6.25
C LEU A 167 0.92 16.44 -4.99
N LYS A 168 0.87 17.76 -5.19
CA LYS A 168 0.90 18.75 -4.11
C LYS A 168 -0.46 19.30 -3.85
#